data_AF-A0A7Y0W3I1-F1
#
_entry.id   AF-A0A7Y0W3I1-F1
#
_cell.length_a   1.000
_cell.length_b   1.000
_cell.length_c   1.000
_cell.angle_alpha   90.00
_cell.angle_beta   90.00
_cell.angle_gamma   90.00
#
_symmetry.space_group_name_H-M   'P 1'
#
loop_
_entity.id
_entity.type
_entity.pdbx_description
1 polymer ?
#
loop_
_entity_poly.entity_id
_entity_poly.type
_entity_poly.pdbx_seq_one_letter_code
_entity_poly.pdbx_strand_id
1 'polypeptide(L)'
;MNTAMATGGEPQGNYPQKFAELTDNVLFGDMWARTQLQPRERSLVTVAALVAMYRLEQLPFHLQRALDNGVSADELAEVITHLAFYSGWPTAASALNVLSELQVGLSERQE
;
A
#
# COMPACT_ATOMS: atom_id res chain seq x y z
N MET A 1 26.49 1.64 7.50
CA MET A 1 25.09 1.73 7.92
C MET A 1 24.26 1.17 6.78
N ASN A 2 23.53 0.08 7.05
CA ASN A 2 22.96 -0.81 6.03
C ASN A 2 21.68 -0.17 5.45
N THR A 3 21.76 0.38 4.24
CA THR A 3 20.57 0.82 3.50
C THR A 3 19.93 -0.43 2.91
N ALA A 4 18.90 -0.96 3.57
CA ALA A 4 18.04 -1.97 2.97
C ALA A 4 17.40 -1.33 1.72
N MET A 5 17.89 -1.70 0.53
CA MET A 5 17.19 -1.40 -0.71
C MET A 5 15.78 -1.95 -0.57
N ALA A 6 14.77 -1.10 -0.73
CA ALA A 6 13.39 -1.54 -0.87
C ALA A 6 13.27 -2.28 -2.20
N THR A 7 13.75 -3.53 -2.24
CA THR A 7 13.48 -4.43 -3.35
C THR A 7 11.97 -4.61 -3.42
N GLY A 8 11.39 -4.48 -4.61
CA GLY A 8 10.14 -5.19 -4.87
C GLY A 8 10.36 -6.62 -4.41
N GLY A 9 9.52 -7.14 -3.50
CA GLY A 9 9.67 -8.50 -3.01
C GLY A 9 9.73 -9.49 -4.18
N GLU A 10 10.22 -10.71 -3.90
CA GLU A 10 10.31 -11.83 -4.86
C GLU A 10 9.16 -11.85 -5.87
N PRO A 11 9.42 -12.20 -7.14
CA PRO A 11 8.45 -12.02 -8.23
C PRO A 11 7.15 -12.75 -7.93
N GLN A 12 6.17 -12.02 -7.40
CA GLN A 12 4.82 -12.52 -7.16
C GLN A 12 4.05 -12.52 -8.48
N GLY A 13 4.38 -13.48 -9.34
CA GLY A 13 3.65 -13.73 -10.58
C GLY A 13 4.55 -13.92 -11.79
N ASN A 14 4.07 -14.71 -12.75
CA ASN A 14 4.70 -14.87 -14.06
C ASN A 14 4.40 -13.62 -14.93
N TYR A 15 5.00 -12.48 -14.59
CA TYR A 15 4.88 -11.25 -15.37
C TYR A 15 5.88 -11.24 -16.53
N PRO A 16 5.55 -10.58 -17.67
CA PRO A 16 6.53 -10.33 -18.71
C PRO A 16 7.78 -9.63 -18.15
N GLN A 17 8.97 -10.07 -18.56
CA GLN A 17 10.24 -9.54 -18.03
C GLN A 17 10.31 -8.01 -18.03
N LYS A 18 9.86 -7.36 -19.11
CA LYS A 18 9.90 -5.89 -19.18
C LYS A 18 9.04 -5.21 -18.12
N PHE A 19 7.92 -5.83 -17.73
CA PHE A 19 7.05 -5.30 -16.68
C PHE A 19 7.73 -5.39 -15.30
N ALA A 20 8.39 -6.51 -15.02
CA ALA A 20 9.19 -6.67 -13.80
C ALA A 20 10.32 -5.64 -13.74
N GLU A 21 11.09 -5.47 -14.83
CA GLU A 21 12.16 -4.47 -14.90
C GLU A 21 11.69 -3.04 -14.66
N LEU A 22 10.50 -2.66 -15.16
CA LEU A 22 9.93 -1.34 -14.93
C LEU A 22 9.45 -1.16 -13.49
N THR A 23 8.89 -2.22 -12.91
CA THR A 23 8.47 -2.24 -11.50
C THR A 23 9.68 -2.03 -10.58
N ASP A 24 10.77 -2.74 -10.85
CA ASP A 24 11.95 -2.68 -10.00
C ASP A 24 12.72 -1.38 -10.18
N ASN A 25 13.05 -1.03 -11.43
CA ASN A 25 13.98 0.08 -11.68
C ASN A 25 13.30 1.44 -11.68
N VAL A 26 12.09 1.55 -12.24
CA VAL A 26 11.41 2.84 -12.41
C VAL A 26 10.46 3.12 -11.25
N LEU A 27 9.58 2.17 -10.92
CA LEU A 27 8.62 2.38 -9.85
C LEU A 27 9.32 2.41 -8.49
N PHE A 28 9.95 1.31 -8.07
CA PHE A 28 10.56 1.25 -6.73
C PHE A 28 11.96 1.87 -6.67
N GLY A 29 12.79 1.65 -7.68
CA GLY A 29 14.19 2.12 -7.73
C GLY A 29 14.36 3.62 -7.95
N ASP A 30 13.38 4.30 -8.55
CA ASP A 30 13.39 5.75 -8.75
C ASP A 30 12.20 6.41 -8.06
N MET A 31 10.97 6.24 -8.57
CA MET A 31 9.83 7.05 -8.17
C MET A 31 9.52 6.95 -6.66
N TRP A 32 9.59 5.75 -6.08
CA TRP A 32 9.39 5.56 -4.63
C TRP A 32 10.59 5.99 -3.78
N ALA A 33 11.80 6.04 -4.34
CA ALA A 33 13.02 6.43 -3.63
C ALA A 33 13.21 7.97 -3.53
N ARG A 34 12.43 8.74 -4.29
CA ARG A 34 12.44 10.21 -4.25
C ARG A 34 12.11 10.76 -2.86
N THR A 35 12.80 11.83 -2.47
CA THR A 35 12.80 12.37 -1.09
C THR A 35 11.83 13.53 -0.84
N GLN A 36 11.13 14.03 -1.87
CA GLN A 36 10.20 15.16 -1.71
C GLN A 36 8.91 14.80 -0.97
N LEU A 37 8.58 13.51 -0.91
CA LEU A 37 7.57 12.96 -0.02
C LEU A 37 8.22 11.88 0.82
N GLN A 38 7.95 11.89 2.12
CA GLN A 38 8.35 10.81 3.01
C GLN A 38 7.69 9.50 2.58
N PRO A 39 8.30 8.33 2.84
CA PRO A 39 7.71 7.03 2.51
C PRO A 39 6.27 6.86 3.04
N ARG A 40 6.00 7.38 4.25
CA ARG A 40 4.67 7.43 4.87
C ARG A 40 3.66 8.18 3.99
N GLU A 41 4.02 9.38 3.54
CA GLU A 41 3.16 10.24 2.71
C GLU A 41 2.90 9.60 1.35
N ARG A 42 3.93 8.98 0.75
CA ARG A 42 3.82 8.27 -0.53
C ARG A 42 2.90 7.05 -0.40
N SER A 43 2.97 6.32 0.70
CA SER A 43 2.04 5.22 0.98
C SER A 43 0.61 5.72 1.13
N LEU A 44 0.38 6.80 1.89
CA LEU A 44 -0.95 7.38 2.09
C LEU A 44 -1.63 7.76 0.77
N VAL A 45 -0.94 8.49 -0.11
CA VAL A 45 -1.52 8.89 -1.40
C VAL A 45 -1.76 7.69 -2.32
N THR A 46 -0.92 6.66 -2.23
CA THR A 46 -1.10 5.42 -3.02
C THR A 46 -2.33 4.66 -2.54
N VAL A 47 -2.48 4.46 -1.23
CA VAL A 47 -3.66 3.83 -0.62
C VAL A 47 -4.92 4.60 -1.02
N ALA A 48 -4.91 5.93 -0.87
CA ALA A 48 -6.06 6.76 -1.22
C ALA A 48 -6.46 6.61 -2.69
N ALA A 49 -5.49 6.58 -3.60
CA ALA A 49 -5.73 6.36 -5.02
C ALA A 49 -6.32 4.97 -5.31
N LEU A 50 -5.79 3.91 -4.68
CA LEU A 50 -6.29 2.55 -4.87
C LEU A 50 -7.73 2.37 -4.37
N VAL A 51 -8.05 2.97 -3.22
CA VAL A 51 -9.42 2.98 -2.68
C VAL A 51 -10.35 3.72 -3.64
N ALA A 52 -9.98 4.93 -4.05
CA ALA A 52 -10.82 5.75 -4.92
C ALA A 52 -11.06 5.11 -6.31
N MET A 53 -10.09 4.36 -6.82
CA MET A 53 -10.18 3.62 -8.08
C MET A 53 -10.79 2.22 -7.95
N TYR A 54 -11.15 1.80 -6.73
CA TYR A 54 -11.65 0.44 -6.43
C TYR A 54 -10.71 -0.66 -6.96
N ARG A 55 -9.43 -0.58 -6.60
CA ARG A 55 -8.37 -1.55 -6.94
C ARG A 55 -8.00 -2.41 -5.73
N LEU A 56 -8.98 -3.18 -5.26
CA LEU A 56 -8.86 -3.94 -4.01
C LEU A 56 -7.78 -5.03 -4.07
N GLU A 57 -7.45 -5.55 -5.25
CA GLU A 57 -6.45 -6.61 -5.42
C GLU A 57 -5.02 -6.13 -5.12
N GLN A 58 -4.77 -4.82 -5.27
CA GLN A 58 -3.48 -4.20 -4.97
C GLN A 58 -3.43 -3.59 -3.56
N LEU A 59 -4.59 -3.41 -2.94
CA LEU A 59 -4.73 -2.71 -1.67
C LEU A 59 -4.00 -3.40 -0.50
N PRO A 60 -4.03 -4.74 -0.32
CA PRO A 60 -3.35 -5.40 0.80
C PRO A 60 -1.84 -5.11 0.86
N PHE A 61 -1.15 -5.17 -0.28
CA PHE A 61 0.28 -4.89 -0.36
C PHE A 61 0.58 -3.44 0.06
N HIS A 62 -0.21 -2.49 -0.44
CA HIS A 62 0.02 -1.07 -0.15
C HIS A 62 -0.43 -0.65 1.25
N LEU A 63 -1.43 -1.31 1.84
CA LEU A 63 -1.79 -1.15 3.26
C LEU A 63 -0.66 -1.65 4.16
N GLN A 64 -0.13 -2.85 3.91
CA GLN A 64 1.02 -3.37 4.67
C GLN A 64 2.23 -2.44 4.55
N ARG A 65 2.57 -2.01 3.32
CA ARG A 65 3.66 -1.06 3.10
C ARG A 65 3.41 0.29 3.77
N ALA A 66 2.17 0.73 3.93
CA ALA A 66 1.84 1.94 4.67
C ALA A 66 2.13 1.77 6.17
N LEU A 67 1.74 0.62 6.75
CA LEU A 67 2.06 0.26 8.14
C LEU A 67 3.58 0.20 8.35
N ASP A 68 4.30 -0.47 7.46
CA ASP A 68 5.77 -0.59 7.53
C ASP A 68 6.47 0.77 7.43
N ASN A 69 5.87 1.70 6.67
CA ASN A 69 6.34 3.09 6.54
C ASN A 69 5.87 4.01 7.68
N GLY A 70 5.21 3.48 8.70
CA GLY A 70 4.82 4.21 9.91
C GLY A 70 3.50 4.97 9.84
N VAL A 71 2.60 4.64 8.91
CA VAL A 71 1.18 5.04 9.01
C VAL A 71 0.52 4.11 10.02
N SER A 72 -0.24 4.63 10.98
CA SER A 72 -0.99 3.76 11.89
C SER A 72 -2.23 3.17 11.21
N ALA A 73 -2.74 2.06 11.75
CA ALA A 73 -3.99 1.50 11.25
C ALA A 73 -5.19 2.45 11.46
N ASP A 74 -5.19 3.20 12.56
CA ASP A 74 -6.21 4.23 12.84
C ASP A 74 -6.16 5.35 11.78
N GLU A 75 -4.96 5.80 11.41
CA GLU A 75 -4.79 6.80 10.35
C GLU A 75 -5.27 6.28 8.99
N LEU A 76 -5.01 5.00 8.67
CA LEU A 76 -5.52 4.37 7.45
C LEU A 76 -7.05 4.27 7.47
N ALA A 77 -7.64 3.85 8.60
CA ALA A 77 -9.08 3.77 8.76
C ALA A 77 -9.75 5.15 8.60
N GLU A 78 -9.17 6.21 9.17
CA GLU A 78 -9.66 7.58 9.03
C GLU A 78 -9.57 8.08 7.59
N VAL A 79 -8.45 7.84 6.90
CA VAL A 79 -8.30 8.22 5.49
C VAL A 79 -9.33 7.50 4.62
N ILE A 80 -9.52 6.19 4.80
CA ILE A 80 -10.50 5.41 4.03
C ILE A 80 -11.93 5.89 4.33
N THR A 81 -12.23 6.19 5.59
CA THR A 81 -13.53 6.75 6.00
C THR A 81 -13.77 8.12 5.35
N HIS A 82 -12.75 8.98 5.33
CA HIS A 82 -12.83 10.28 4.66
C HIS A 82 -13.09 10.14 3.15
N LEU A 83 -12.50 9.13 2.52
CA LEU A 83 -12.71 8.85 1.10
C LEU A 83 -14.14 8.40 0.77
N ALA A 84 -14.93 7.90 1.72
CA ALA A 84 -16.34 7.59 1.50
C ALA A 84 -17.12 8.79 0.93
N PHE A 85 -16.72 10.02 1.29
CA PHE A 85 -17.33 11.26 0.81
C PHE A 85 -16.90 11.66 -0.61
N TYR A 86 -15.76 11.17 -1.10
CA TYR A 86 -15.18 11.56 -2.40
C TYR A 86 -15.26 10.45 -3.45
N SER A 87 -15.13 9.19 -3.04
CA SER A 87 -15.18 8.01 -3.91
C SER A 87 -16.40 7.12 -3.66
N GLY A 88 -17.24 7.47 -2.69
CA GLY A 88 -18.50 6.78 -2.39
C GLY A 88 -18.35 5.64 -1.38
N TRP A 89 -19.42 5.42 -0.61
CA TRP A 89 -19.49 4.44 0.48
C TRP A 89 -19.02 3.02 0.11
N PRO A 90 -19.38 2.44 -1.06
CA PRO A 90 -18.93 1.09 -1.43
C PRO A 90 -17.41 0.95 -1.51
N THR A 91 -16.71 1.99 -1.99
CA THR A 91 -15.24 1.95 -2.09
C THR A 91 -14.57 1.92 -0.72
N ALA A 92 -15.07 2.76 0.20
CA ALA A 92 -14.56 2.84 1.56
C ALA A 92 -14.89 1.57 2.36
N ALA A 93 -16.13 1.09 2.30
CA ALA A 93 -16.56 -0.11 3.03
C ALA A 93 -15.74 -1.34 2.64
N SER A 94 -15.53 -1.58 1.34
CA SER A 94 -14.69 -2.70 0.89
C SER A 94 -13.24 -2.54 1.32
N ALA A 95 -12.69 -1.33 1.28
CA ALA A 95 -11.31 -1.07 1.72
C ALA A 95 -11.12 -1.25 3.24
N LEU A 96 -12.10 -0.84 4.06
CA LEU A 96 -12.07 -1.06 5.51
C LEU A 96 -12.12 -2.56 5.87
N ASN A 97 -12.88 -3.36 5.12
CA ASN A 97 -12.89 -4.81 5.30
C ASN A 97 -11.50 -5.41 5.04
N VAL A 98 -10.84 -5.01 3.94
CA VAL A 98 -9.48 -5.45 3.62
C VAL A 98 -8.47 -5.04 4.70
N LEU A 99 -8.57 -3.82 5.23
CA LEU A 99 -7.72 -3.36 6.34
C LEU A 99 -7.94 -4.22 7.61
N SER A 100 -9.19 -4.51 7.95
CA SER A 100 -9.54 -5.36 9.10
C SER A 100 -8.97 -6.77 8.96
N GLU A 101 -9.13 -7.41 7.80
CA GLU A 101 -8.58 -8.75 7.52
C GLU A 101 -7.05 -8.78 7.67
N LEU A 102 -6.35 -7.74 7.19
CA LEU A 102 -4.91 -7.62 7.35
C LEU A 102 -4.49 -7.53 8.81
N GLN A 103 -5.23 -6.78 9.64
CA GLN A 103 -4.95 -6.65 11.07
C GLN A 103 -5.14 -7.96 11.82
N VAL A 104 -6.19 -8.73 11.52
CA VAL A 104 -6.42 -10.05 12.12
C VAL A 104 -5.24 -10.98 11.82
N GLY A 105 -4.82 -11.07 10.55
CA GLY A 105 -3.68 -11.91 10.17
C GLY A 105 -2.32 -11.45 10.69
N LEU A 106 -2.18 -10.20 11.15
CA LEU A 106 -0.97 -9.74 11.86
C LEU A 106 -0.99 -10.20 13.32
N SER A 107 -2.13 -10.12 14.00
CA SER A 107 -2.29 -10.57 15.38
C SER A 107 -2.02 -12.09 15.50
N GLU A 108 -2.56 -12.91 14.59
CA GLU A 108 -2.36 -14.36 14.60
C GLU A 108 -0.90 -14.80 14.36
N ARG A 109 -0.09 -13.98 13.68
CA ARG A 109 1.34 -14.26 13.44
C ARG A 109 2.23 -13.90 14.62
N GLN A 110 1.70 -13.16 15.59
CA GLN A 110 2.42 -12.70 16.77
C GLN A 110 2.18 -13.63 17.98
N GLU A 111 1.30 -14.62 17.85
CA GLU A 111 1.03 -15.71 18.80
C GLU A 111 1.81 -16.98 18.45
#